data_AF-D2YVP5-F1
#
_entry.id   AF-D2YVP5-F1
#
_cell.length_a   1.000
_cell.length_b   1.000
_cell.length_c   1.000
_cell.angle_alpha   90.00
_cell.angle_beta   90.00
_cell.angle_gamma   90.00
#
_symmetry.space_group_name_H-M   'P 1'
#
loop_
_entity.id
_entity.type
_entity.pdbx_description
1 polymer ?
#
loop_
_entity_poly.entity_id
_entity_poly.type
_entity_poly.pdbx_seq_one_letter_code
_entity_poly.pdbx_strand_id
1 'polypeptide(L)'
;NVIRKNNGQRLSYLRNFGEGWGFLNGHDALTFIDNHDNQRGHGAGGFGSILTFFDSRMYKMAAAFMLAWPYGSPRIMSSYDWPRYIQNGRDVNDWIGPPQDSNYVIKDVIRNPNLTCGNGWICEHRWRQIFNMVKFRNAVGLAGMSHWWDNDYHQIAFARTGRGFIAINNEGHDLNQRLQTGLPEGTYCDVISGNKDGNRCTGHSVQVDSSGNADVLVSHAWEDPMIAIHIEVCILLIYL
;
A
#
# COMPACT_ATOMS: atom_id res chain seq x y z
N ASN A 1 12.07 -9.07 3.60
CA ASN A 1 11.34 -8.43 4.72
C ASN A 1 11.75 -6.96 4.84
N VAL A 2 11.57 -6.21 3.74
CA VAL A 2 12.19 -4.90 3.54
C VAL A 2 11.49 -3.79 4.33
N ILE A 3 10.16 -3.82 4.36
CA ILE A 3 9.34 -2.82 5.05
C ILE A 3 9.59 -2.86 6.57
N ARG A 4 9.78 -4.04 7.17
CA ARG A 4 10.14 -4.18 8.59
C ARG A 4 11.60 -3.80 8.90
N LYS A 5 12.44 -3.63 7.87
CA LYS A 5 13.89 -3.36 7.99
C LYS A 5 14.68 -4.47 8.70
N ASN A 6 14.14 -5.70 8.73
CA ASN A 6 14.80 -6.83 9.39
C ASN A 6 16.12 -7.15 8.68
N ASN A 7 17.15 -7.53 9.45
CA ASN A 7 18.45 -7.98 8.94
C ASN A 7 19.11 -6.98 7.96
N GLY A 8 18.98 -5.68 8.22
CA GLY A 8 19.61 -4.63 7.41
C GLY A 8 19.02 -4.45 6.01
N GLN A 9 17.84 -5.01 5.74
CA GLN A 9 17.13 -4.85 4.46
C GLN A 9 16.62 -3.42 4.30
N ARG A 10 16.74 -2.84 3.09
CA ARG A 10 16.44 -1.42 2.79
C ARG A 10 15.44 -1.27 1.66
N LEU A 11 14.60 -0.23 1.67
CA LEU A 11 13.62 -0.03 0.58
C LEU A 11 14.29 0.22 -0.76
N SER A 12 15.48 0.83 -0.76
CA SER A 12 16.32 0.98 -1.96
C SER A 12 16.57 -0.34 -2.69
N TYR A 13 16.59 -1.49 -1.99
CA TYR A 13 16.78 -2.81 -2.61
C TYR A 13 15.59 -3.25 -3.46
N LEU A 14 14.42 -2.62 -3.34
CA LEU A 14 13.24 -2.96 -4.14
C LEU A 14 13.35 -2.51 -5.60
N ARG A 15 14.42 -1.81 -6.00
CA ARG A 15 14.65 -1.32 -7.37
C ARG A 15 14.52 -2.39 -8.45
N ASN A 16 14.87 -3.64 -8.12
CA ASN A 16 14.78 -4.80 -9.00
C ASN A 16 13.80 -5.88 -8.48
N PHE A 17 12.81 -5.50 -7.67
CA PHE A 17 11.84 -6.43 -7.08
C PHE A 17 11.08 -7.24 -8.15
N GLY A 18 10.97 -8.55 -7.95
CA GLY A 18 10.39 -9.48 -8.91
C GLY A 18 11.37 -10.61 -9.25
N GLU A 19 11.50 -10.94 -10.54
CA GLU A 19 12.43 -11.98 -11.02
C GLU A 19 13.89 -11.74 -10.61
N GLY A 20 14.31 -10.47 -10.49
CA GLY A 20 15.65 -10.11 -10.01
C GLY A 20 15.93 -10.52 -8.55
N TRP A 21 14.90 -10.90 -7.80
CA TRP A 21 14.99 -11.45 -6.45
C TRP A 21 14.90 -12.98 -6.44
N GLY A 22 14.93 -13.62 -7.61
CA GLY A 22 14.77 -15.07 -7.75
C GLY A 22 13.32 -15.55 -7.64
N PHE A 23 12.34 -14.65 -7.79
CA PHE A 23 10.94 -15.05 -7.87
C PHE A 23 10.58 -15.64 -9.25
N LEU A 24 9.41 -16.25 -9.34
CA LEU A 24 8.84 -16.76 -10.59
C LEU A 24 8.74 -15.66 -11.67
N ASN A 25 8.50 -16.09 -12.91
CA ASN A 25 8.12 -15.14 -13.94
C ASN A 25 6.87 -14.36 -13.51
N GLY A 26 6.84 -13.05 -13.78
CA GLY A 26 5.73 -12.20 -13.36
C GLY A 26 4.36 -12.65 -13.88
N HIS A 27 4.29 -13.31 -15.04
CA HIS A 27 3.03 -13.82 -15.61
C HIS A 27 2.52 -15.09 -14.91
N ASP A 28 3.41 -15.81 -14.21
CA ASP A 28 3.08 -17.04 -13.47
C ASP A 28 2.84 -16.76 -11.97
N ALA A 29 3.02 -15.50 -11.54
CA ALA A 29 3.04 -15.13 -10.13
C ALA A 29 1.70 -14.58 -9.63
N LEU A 30 1.04 -15.30 -8.71
CA LEU A 30 0.02 -14.73 -7.81
C LEU A 30 0.71 -14.15 -6.57
N THR A 31 0.63 -12.84 -6.39
CA THR A 31 1.34 -12.13 -5.31
C THR A 31 0.38 -11.71 -4.20
N PHE A 32 0.86 -11.68 -2.96
CA PHE A 32 0.12 -11.23 -1.79
C PHE A 32 1.10 -10.86 -0.67
N ILE A 33 0.67 -9.99 0.25
CA ILE A 33 1.48 -9.64 1.44
C ILE A 33 1.34 -10.73 2.50
N ASP A 34 0.10 -11.15 2.75
CA ASP A 34 -0.30 -12.21 3.66
C ASP A 34 -1.41 -13.07 3.04
N ASN A 35 -1.63 -14.24 3.64
CA ASN A 35 -2.78 -15.09 3.40
C ASN A 35 -3.36 -15.53 4.76
N HIS A 36 -4.46 -16.28 4.71
CA HIS A 36 -5.15 -16.74 5.91
C HIS A 36 -4.28 -17.59 6.86
N ASP A 37 -3.33 -18.37 6.35
CA ASP A 37 -2.40 -19.16 7.17
C ASP A 37 -1.32 -18.28 7.80
N ASN A 38 -0.56 -17.56 6.97
CA ASN A 38 0.67 -16.90 7.41
C ASN A 38 0.43 -15.61 8.19
N GLN A 39 -0.78 -15.02 8.10
CA GLN A 39 -1.17 -13.95 9.01
C GLN A 39 -1.36 -14.41 10.46
N ARG A 40 -1.49 -15.73 10.67
CA ARG A 40 -1.49 -16.41 11.97
C ARG A 40 -0.14 -17.06 12.27
N GLY A 41 0.89 -16.71 11.49
CA GLY A 41 2.24 -17.27 11.57
C GLY A 41 2.33 -18.77 11.28
N HIS A 42 1.29 -19.37 10.69
CA HIS A 42 1.37 -20.70 10.11
C HIS A 42 2.03 -20.64 8.72
N GLY A 43 2.63 -21.74 8.28
CA GLY A 43 3.20 -21.82 6.94
C GLY A 43 4.43 -20.91 6.72
N ALA A 44 4.59 -20.45 5.47
CA ALA A 44 5.79 -19.77 5.03
C ALA A 44 5.91 -18.33 5.54
N GLY A 45 7.13 -17.92 5.89
CA GLY A 45 7.47 -16.58 6.40
C GLY A 45 7.46 -16.50 7.92
N GLY A 46 6.53 -17.17 8.60
CA GLY A 46 6.46 -17.20 10.06
C GLY A 46 6.17 -15.85 10.74
N PHE A 47 5.99 -15.88 12.06
CA PHE A 47 5.76 -14.68 12.88
C PHE A 47 6.97 -13.73 12.87
N GLY A 48 6.69 -12.42 12.82
CA GLY A 48 7.72 -11.38 12.80
C GLY A 48 8.27 -11.06 11.41
N SER A 49 7.86 -11.78 10.36
CA SER A 49 8.20 -11.43 8.98
C SER A 49 7.00 -10.95 8.17
N ILE A 50 5.91 -11.72 8.14
CA ILE A 50 4.71 -11.38 7.40
C ILE A 50 4.06 -10.14 8.03
N LEU A 51 3.65 -9.19 7.19
CA LEU A 51 2.88 -8.02 7.61
C LEU A 51 1.40 -8.36 7.51
N THR A 52 0.63 -7.97 8.52
CA THR A 52 -0.81 -8.25 8.60
C THR A 52 -1.56 -6.99 9.00
N PHE A 53 -2.89 -7.04 9.08
CA PHE A 53 -3.68 -5.90 9.59
C PHE A 53 -3.29 -5.47 11.02
N PHE A 54 -2.71 -6.36 11.85
CA PHE A 54 -2.17 -5.99 13.16
C PHE A 54 -0.96 -5.04 13.07
N ASP A 55 -0.30 -4.97 11.91
CA ASP A 55 0.80 -4.06 11.60
C ASP A 55 0.34 -2.94 10.65
N SER A 56 -0.86 -2.41 10.86
CA SER A 56 -1.64 -1.61 9.88
C SER A 56 -0.83 -0.57 9.10
N ARG A 57 0.02 0.23 9.77
CA ARG A 57 0.86 1.26 9.13
C ARG A 57 1.84 0.66 8.11
N MET A 58 2.56 -0.39 8.51
CA MET A 58 3.50 -1.08 7.62
C MET A 58 2.78 -1.92 6.55
N TYR A 59 1.64 -2.52 6.90
CA TYR A 59 0.82 -3.28 5.97
C TYR A 59 0.29 -2.40 4.83
N LYS A 60 -0.21 -1.19 5.15
CA LYS A 60 -0.63 -0.20 4.16
C LYS A 60 0.51 0.18 3.21
N MET A 61 1.73 0.42 3.72
CA MET A 61 2.91 0.67 2.87
C MET A 61 3.24 -0.51 1.94
N ALA A 62 3.22 -1.74 2.47
CA ALA A 62 3.50 -2.94 1.69
C ALA A 62 2.45 -3.17 0.59
N ALA A 63 1.17 -2.98 0.92
CA ALA A 63 0.07 -3.08 -0.03
C ALA A 63 0.15 -2.01 -1.12
N ALA A 64 0.47 -0.76 -0.76
CA ALA A 64 0.67 0.31 -1.72
C ALA A 64 1.82 -0.01 -2.70
N PHE A 65 2.97 -0.48 -2.21
CA PHE A 65 4.06 -0.93 -3.07
C PHE A 65 3.63 -2.08 -3.99
N MET A 66 3.01 -3.14 -3.45
CA MET A 66 2.56 -4.29 -4.24
C MET A 66 1.58 -3.89 -5.35
N LEU A 67 0.64 -2.99 -5.06
CA LEU A 67 -0.35 -2.54 -6.02
C LEU A 67 0.23 -1.58 -7.07
N ALA A 68 1.19 -0.74 -6.68
CA ALA A 68 1.89 0.16 -7.59
C ALA A 68 2.90 -0.56 -8.49
N TRP A 69 3.57 -1.61 -8.01
CA TRP A 69 4.61 -2.32 -8.73
C TRP A 69 4.03 -3.24 -9.84
N PRO A 70 4.67 -3.37 -11.02
CA PRO A 70 4.11 -4.11 -12.16
C PRO A 70 4.21 -5.64 -12.06
N TYR A 71 4.83 -6.20 -11.01
CA TYR A 71 5.07 -7.64 -10.88
C TYR A 71 3.84 -8.42 -10.40
N GLY A 72 3.50 -9.50 -11.12
CA GLY A 72 2.49 -10.48 -10.70
C GLY A 72 1.03 -10.00 -10.75
N SER A 73 0.15 -10.91 -10.37
CA SER A 73 -1.26 -10.65 -10.11
C SER A 73 -1.50 -10.52 -8.60
N PRO A 74 -1.72 -9.31 -8.07
CA PRO A 74 -1.87 -9.12 -6.64
C PRO A 74 -3.24 -9.57 -6.14
N ARG A 75 -3.23 -10.30 -5.03
CA ARG A 75 -4.39 -10.64 -4.22
C ARG A 75 -4.34 -9.87 -2.91
N ILE A 76 -5.44 -9.23 -2.56
CA ILE A 76 -5.61 -8.52 -1.29
C ILE A 76 -6.29 -9.44 -0.28
N MET A 77 -5.71 -9.56 0.90
CA MET A 77 -6.34 -10.26 2.01
C MET A 77 -7.45 -9.39 2.62
N SER A 78 -8.52 -10.04 3.08
CA SER A 78 -9.57 -9.41 3.86
C SER A 78 -9.90 -10.33 5.03
N SER A 79 -9.70 -9.83 6.25
CA SER A 79 -9.62 -10.64 7.46
C SER A 79 -10.77 -10.37 8.42
N TYR A 80 -10.79 -11.15 9.50
CA TYR A 80 -11.51 -10.87 10.72
C TYR A 80 -10.52 -10.75 11.88
N ASP A 81 -10.92 -10.06 12.93
CA ASP A 81 -10.16 -9.92 14.17
C ASP A 81 -10.34 -11.15 15.05
N TRP A 82 -9.29 -11.49 15.80
CA TRP A 82 -9.32 -12.51 16.85
C TRP A 82 -8.45 -12.04 18.01
N PRO A 83 -8.70 -12.52 19.25
CA PRO A 83 -7.90 -12.13 20.40
C PRO A 83 -6.50 -12.75 20.35
N ARG A 84 -5.65 -12.24 19.45
CA ARG A 84 -4.29 -12.72 19.22
C ARG A 84 -3.48 -12.64 20.51
N TYR A 85 -2.84 -13.75 20.89
CA TYR A 85 -2.05 -13.80 22.11
C TYR A 85 -0.74 -14.56 21.89
N ILE A 86 0.36 -13.80 21.78
CA ILE A 86 1.68 -14.36 21.50
C ILE A 86 2.33 -14.85 22.80
N GLN A 87 2.57 -16.16 22.91
CA GLN A 87 3.43 -16.76 23.92
C GLN A 87 4.60 -17.50 23.25
N ASN A 88 5.82 -17.24 23.70
CA ASN A 88 7.04 -17.87 23.18
C ASN A 88 7.17 -17.83 21.64
N GLY A 89 6.79 -16.70 21.03
CA GLY A 89 6.87 -16.49 19.58
C GLY A 89 5.73 -17.12 18.76
N ARG A 90 4.71 -17.69 19.40
CA ARG A 90 3.54 -18.28 18.75
C ARG A 90 2.24 -17.67 19.27
N ASP A 91 1.27 -17.44 18.40
CA ASP A 91 -0.09 -17.13 18.82
C ASP A 91 -0.79 -18.38 19.37
N VAL A 92 -1.12 -18.40 20.66
CA VAL A 92 -1.83 -19.53 21.28
C VAL A 92 -3.33 -19.55 20.92
N ASN A 93 -3.81 -18.49 20.27
CA ASN A 93 -5.18 -18.33 19.80
C ASN A 93 -5.28 -18.38 18.26
N ASP A 94 -4.26 -18.93 17.59
CA ASP A 94 -4.17 -19.04 16.11
C ASP A 94 -5.28 -19.89 15.46
N TRP A 95 -6.01 -20.66 16.26
CA TRP A 95 -7.08 -21.56 15.85
C TRP A 95 -8.48 -20.91 15.85
N ILE A 96 -8.63 -19.70 16.39
CA ILE A 96 -9.93 -19.05 16.53
C ILE A 96 -10.54 -18.78 15.15
N GLY A 97 -11.77 -19.27 14.95
CA GLY A 97 -12.55 -19.11 13.73
C GLY A 97 -13.14 -17.70 13.55
N PRO A 98 -13.95 -17.50 12.49
CA PRO A 98 -14.55 -16.20 12.20
C PRO A 98 -15.49 -15.71 13.32
N PRO A 99 -15.83 -14.41 13.35
CA PRO A 99 -16.78 -13.86 14.30
C PRO A 99 -18.11 -14.61 14.23
N GLN A 100 -18.53 -15.15 15.36
CA GLN A 100 -19.75 -15.97 15.47
C GLN A 100 -20.56 -15.56 16.70
N ASP A 101 -21.86 -15.87 16.69
CA ASP A 101 -22.74 -15.74 17.84
C ASP A 101 -22.63 -16.93 18.82
N SER A 102 -23.47 -16.94 19.87
CA SER A 102 -23.48 -18.01 20.88
C SER A 102 -23.93 -19.36 20.34
N ASN A 103 -24.54 -19.40 19.16
CA ASN A 103 -25.01 -20.61 18.48
C ASN A 103 -24.05 -21.07 17.37
N TYR A 104 -22.84 -20.49 17.31
CA TYR A 104 -21.83 -20.77 16.27
C TYR A 104 -22.25 -20.37 14.85
N VAL A 105 -23.19 -19.43 14.72
CA VAL A 105 -23.54 -18.83 13.43
C VAL A 105 -22.58 -17.69 13.14
N ILE A 106 -21.95 -17.71 11.96
CA ILE A 106 -21.04 -16.65 11.50
C ILE A 106 -21.83 -15.33 11.41
N LYS A 107 -21.30 -14.28 12.03
CA LYS A 107 -21.93 -12.95 12.06
C LYS A 107 -21.87 -12.27 10.70
N ASP A 108 -22.94 -11.57 10.37
CA ASP A 108 -22.99 -10.69 9.19
C ASP A 108 -21.89 -9.63 9.20
N VAL A 109 -21.45 -9.24 8.00
CA VAL A 109 -20.58 -8.09 7.80
C VAL A 109 -21.42 -6.82 7.86
N ILE A 110 -21.33 -6.08 8.97
CA ILE A 110 -21.95 -4.75 9.07
C ILE A 110 -21.09 -3.74 8.32
N ARG A 111 -21.68 -2.98 7.39
CA ARG A 111 -21.00 -1.88 6.71
C ARG A 111 -21.32 -0.56 7.41
N ASN A 112 -20.30 0.09 7.95
CA ASN A 112 -20.43 1.39 8.60
C ASN A 112 -20.44 2.54 7.56
N PRO A 113 -21.00 3.72 7.90
CA PRO A 113 -21.03 4.89 6.99
C PRO A 113 -19.63 5.37 6.55
N ASN A 114 -18.62 5.21 7.40
CA ASN A 114 -17.22 5.56 7.12
C ASN A 114 -16.47 4.48 6.31
N LEU A 115 -17.20 3.54 5.69
CA LEU A 115 -16.70 2.42 4.90
C LEU A 115 -15.96 1.32 5.67
N THR A 116 -15.81 1.41 6.99
CA THR A 116 -15.27 0.29 7.79
C THR A 116 -16.32 -0.81 7.97
N CYS A 117 -15.87 -1.96 8.47
CA CYS A 117 -16.75 -3.07 8.82
C CYS A 117 -16.94 -3.19 10.34
N GLY A 118 -18.09 -3.72 10.76
CA GLY A 118 -18.39 -4.08 12.14
C GLY A 118 -18.34 -5.60 12.37
N ASN A 119 -18.81 -6.06 13.53
CA ASN A 119 -18.89 -7.49 13.90
C ASN A 119 -17.55 -8.25 13.88
N GLY A 120 -16.43 -7.56 14.12
CA GLY A 120 -15.10 -8.18 14.12
C GLY A 120 -14.52 -8.42 12.72
N TRP A 121 -15.17 -7.96 11.65
CA TRP A 121 -14.60 -7.99 10.31
C TRP A 121 -13.65 -6.81 10.10
N ILE A 122 -12.43 -7.08 9.63
CA ILE A 122 -11.39 -6.04 9.43
C ILE A 122 -11.64 -5.26 8.14
N CYS A 123 -11.94 -5.98 7.05
CA CYS A 123 -12.18 -5.41 5.73
C CYS A 123 -11.05 -4.48 5.23
N GLU A 124 -9.81 -4.96 5.20
CA GLU A 124 -8.64 -4.25 4.68
C GLU A 124 -8.89 -3.72 3.26
N HIS A 125 -9.62 -4.48 2.44
CA HIS A 125 -10.05 -4.09 1.10
C HIS A 125 -10.91 -2.80 1.05
N ARG A 126 -11.43 -2.32 2.19
CA ARG A 126 -12.19 -1.06 2.33
C ARG A 126 -11.39 0.07 2.96
N TRP A 127 -10.17 -0.18 3.39
CA TRP A 127 -9.29 0.90 3.86
C TRP A 127 -8.96 1.80 2.68
N ARG A 128 -9.08 3.12 2.86
CA ARG A 128 -8.90 4.11 1.79
C ARG A 128 -7.61 3.90 1.01
N GLN A 129 -6.53 3.74 1.76
CA GLN A 129 -5.19 3.52 1.25
C GLN A 129 -5.11 2.26 0.37
N ILE A 130 -5.90 1.22 0.65
CA ILE A 130 -5.88 -0.03 -0.12
C ILE A 130 -6.83 0.05 -1.32
N PHE A 131 -8.11 0.44 -1.14
CA PHE A 131 -9.03 0.49 -2.28
C PHE A 131 -8.62 1.54 -3.31
N ASN A 132 -8.03 2.66 -2.89
CA ASN A 132 -7.52 3.64 -3.83
C ASN A 132 -6.25 3.15 -4.53
N MET A 133 -5.43 2.31 -3.89
CA MET A 133 -4.30 1.68 -4.58
C MET A 133 -4.74 0.56 -5.54
N VAL A 134 -5.90 -0.07 -5.30
CA VAL A 134 -6.55 -0.91 -6.32
C VAL A 134 -6.98 -0.06 -7.53
N LYS A 135 -7.60 1.11 -7.30
CA LYS A 135 -7.91 2.06 -8.39
C LYS A 135 -6.65 2.56 -9.10
N PHE A 136 -5.59 2.88 -8.36
CA PHE A 136 -4.29 3.24 -8.93
C PHE A 136 -3.80 2.14 -9.87
N ARG A 137 -3.79 0.87 -9.43
CA ARG A 137 -3.35 -0.26 -10.25
C ARG A 137 -4.16 -0.36 -11.56
N ASN A 138 -5.48 -0.17 -11.47
CA ASN A 138 -6.35 -0.17 -12.65
C ASN A 138 -6.03 1.01 -13.59
N ALA A 139 -5.85 2.21 -13.03
CA ALA A 139 -5.56 3.42 -13.78
C ALA A 139 -4.21 3.37 -14.50
N VAL A 140 -3.20 2.74 -13.91
CA VAL A 140 -1.86 2.57 -14.52
C VAL A 140 -1.74 1.35 -15.42
N GLY A 141 -2.63 0.37 -15.28
CA GLY A 141 -2.69 -0.82 -16.13
C GLY A 141 -1.34 -1.54 -16.27
N LEU A 142 -0.94 -1.79 -17.52
CA LEU A 142 0.31 -2.48 -17.87
C LEU A 142 1.53 -1.55 -18.02
N ALA A 143 1.43 -0.26 -17.67
CA ALA A 143 2.56 0.67 -17.82
C ALA A 143 3.81 0.13 -17.09
N GLY A 144 5.00 0.27 -17.69
CA GLY A 144 6.25 -0.17 -17.04
C GLY A 144 6.58 0.64 -15.79
N MET A 145 7.51 0.16 -14.97
CA MET A 145 8.15 0.98 -13.94
C MET A 145 9.15 1.93 -14.62
N SER A 146 9.16 3.19 -14.21
CA SER A 146 10.12 4.21 -14.67
C SER A 146 10.44 5.20 -13.55
N HIS A 147 11.43 6.07 -13.77
CA HIS A 147 11.80 7.15 -12.83
C HIS A 147 12.02 6.68 -11.38
N TRP A 148 12.66 5.52 -11.21
CA TRP A 148 13.06 5.06 -9.88
C TRP A 148 14.02 6.06 -9.23
N TRP A 149 13.70 6.46 -8.01
CA TRP A 149 14.54 7.23 -7.10
C TRP A 149 14.57 6.55 -5.74
N ASP A 150 15.72 6.58 -5.09
CA ASP A 150 15.89 6.18 -3.70
C ASP A 150 17.02 7.00 -3.06
N ASN A 151 17.07 7.01 -1.73
CA ASN A 151 18.13 7.67 -0.96
C ASN A 151 19.19 6.67 -0.43
N ASP A 152 19.35 5.51 -1.06
CA ASP A 152 20.15 4.36 -0.62
C ASP A 152 19.68 3.68 0.68
N TYR A 153 18.55 4.12 1.26
CA TYR A 153 17.98 3.63 2.52
C TYR A 153 16.48 3.31 2.41
N HIS A 154 15.62 4.02 3.14
CA HIS A 154 14.19 3.72 3.27
C HIS A 154 13.28 4.85 2.78
N GLN A 155 13.79 5.71 1.90
CA GLN A 155 12.96 6.58 1.06
C GLN A 155 13.08 6.11 -0.39
N ILE A 156 11.94 5.84 -1.02
CA ILE A 156 11.87 5.45 -2.43
C ILE A 156 10.74 6.20 -3.13
N ALA A 157 10.88 6.37 -4.44
CA ALA A 157 9.82 6.81 -5.31
C ALA A 157 9.98 6.18 -6.69
N PHE A 158 8.87 5.97 -7.40
CA PHE A 158 8.90 5.55 -8.79
C PHE A 158 7.60 5.89 -9.49
N ALA A 159 7.67 5.90 -10.81
CA ALA A 159 6.54 6.09 -11.69
C ALA A 159 6.10 4.77 -12.34
N ARG A 160 4.83 4.74 -12.74
CA ARG A 160 4.29 3.87 -13.77
C ARG A 160 4.13 4.72 -15.02
N THR A 161 4.95 4.45 -16.04
CA THR A 161 5.25 5.36 -17.15
C THR A 161 4.03 6.12 -17.68
N GLY A 162 4.02 7.44 -17.48
CA GLY A 162 2.95 8.33 -17.96
C GLY A 162 1.61 8.25 -17.25
N ARG A 163 1.46 7.38 -16.23
CA ARG A 163 0.14 7.04 -15.68
C ARG A 163 -0.01 7.15 -14.17
N GLY A 164 1.06 6.93 -13.41
CA GLY A 164 1.02 7.11 -11.96
C GLY A 164 2.39 7.28 -11.33
N PHE A 165 2.43 7.77 -10.10
CA PHE A 165 3.63 7.99 -9.31
C PHE A 165 3.36 7.69 -7.85
N ILE A 166 4.33 7.10 -7.16
CA ILE A 166 4.27 6.80 -5.74
C ILE A 166 5.59 7.18 -5.08
N ALA A 167 5.52 7.71 -3.86
CA ALA A 167 6.68 7.90 -2.98
C ALA A 167 6.37 7.33 -1.59
N ILE A 168 7.34 6.63 -0.99
CA ILE A 168 7.22 5.98 0.31
C ILE A 168 8.39 6.43 1.17
N ASN A 169 8.09 6.92 2.37
CA ASN A 169 9.06 7.28 3.40
C ASN A 169 8.90 6.34 4.60
N ASN A 170 9.83 5.41 4.75
CA ASN A 170 9.90 4.55 5.93
C ASN A 170 11.11 4.93 6.79
N GLU A 171 11.42 6.22 6.93
CA GLU A 171 12.50 6.75 7.79
C GLU A 171 11.96 7.56 8.97
N GLY A 172 12.85 7.96 9.88
CA GLY A 172 12.54 8.83 11.02
C GLY A 172 12.68 10.32 10.72
N HIS A 173 12.79 10.70 9.45
CA HIS A 173 12.86 12.09 8.98
C HIS A 173 12.15 12.23 7.64
N ASP A 174 11.82 13.46 7.27
CA ASP A 174 10.97 13.74 6.11
C ASP A 174 11.69 13.48 4.78
N LEU A 175 10.95 12.94 3.81
CA LEU A 175 11.34 12.98 2.40
C LEU A 175 10.90 14.35 1.88
N ASN A 176 11.83 15.17 1.40
CA ASN A 176 11.53 16.45 0.76
C ASN A 176 12.45 16.63 -0.45
N GLN A 177 11.98 16.26 -1.63
CA GLN A 177 12.80 16.17 -2.85
C GLN A 177 12.01 16.59 -4.09
N ARG A 178 12.72 17.19 -5.06
CA ARG A 178 12.17 17.41 -6.40
C ARG A 178 12.36 16.17 -7.25
N LEU A 179 11.27 15.49 -7.60
CA LEU A 179 11.29 14.18 -8.26
C LEU A 179 10.60 14.21 -9.61
N GLN A 180 11.16 13.48 -10.57
CA GLN A 180 10.56 13.28 -11.89
C GLN A 180 9.42 12.26 -11.79
N THR A 181 8.18 12.72 -11.97
CA THR A 181 6.98 11.86 -11.83
C THR A 181 6.61 11.16 -13.14
N GLY A 182 7.05 11.70 -14.28
CA GLY A 182 6.63 11.26 -15.61
C GLY A 182 5.15 11.52 -15.92
N LEU A 183 4.45 12.27 -15.08
CA LEU A 183 3.05 12.65 -15.28
C LEU A 183 2.95 13.99 -16.05
N PRO A 184 1.85 14.23 -16.79
CA PRO A 184 1.57 15.54 -17.35
C PRO A 184 1.43 16.63 -16.28
N GLU A 185 1.68 17.87 -16.67
CA GLU A 185 1.46 19.06 -15.83
C GLU A 185 0.04 19.07 -15.24
N GLY A 186 -0.07 19.41 -13.95
CA GLY A 186 -1.36 19.50 -13.29
C GLY A 186 -1.28 19.34 -11.77
N THR A 187 -2.43 19.46 -11.11
CA THR A 187 -2.55 19.22 -9.67
C THR A 187 -3.22 17.88 -9.44
N TYR A 188 -2.55 16.96 -8.76
CA TYR A 188 -3.03 15.61 -8.53
C TYR A 188 -3.40 15.40 -7.07
N CYS A 189 -4.53 14.73 -6.81
CA CYS A 189 -4.90 14.36 -5.44
C CYS A 189 -4.15 13.13 -4.98
N ASP A 190 -3.54 13.23 -3.79
CA ASP A 190 -2.96 12.07 -3.13
C ASP A 190 -4.07 11.13 -2.65
N VAL A 191 -4.09 9.92 -3.22
CA VAL A 191 -5.13 8.93 -2.96
C VAL A 191 -4.90 8.14 -1.67
N ILE A 192 -3.75 8.33 -1.02
CA ILE A 192 -3.45 7.75 0.29
C ILE A 192 -4.12 8.58 1.39
N SER A 193 -3.82 9.88 1.45
CA SER A 193 -4.38 10.78 2.46
C SER A 193 -5.85 11.13 2.20
N GLY A 194 -6.32 11.07 0.94
CA GLY A 194 -7.68 11.48 0.60
C GLY A 194 -8.24 10.88 -0.69
N ASN A 195 -9.17 11.61 -1.29
CA ASN A 195 -9.80 11.30 -2.57
C ASN A 195 -9.87 12.57 -3.42
N LYS A 196 -10.06 12.38 -4.73
CA LYS A 196 -10.58 13.43 -5.61
C LYS A 196 -12.10 13.52 -5.46
N ASP A 197 -12.59 14.70 -5.13
CA ASP A 197 -14.01 15.04 -4.98
C ASP A 197 -14.31 16.24 -5.90
N GLY A 198 -14.82 15.93 -7.11
CA GLY A 198 -14.92 16.90 -8.19
C GLY A 198 -13.55 17.47 -8.57
N ASN A 199 -13.41 18.80 -8.43
CA ASN A 199 -12.17 19.55 -8.69
C ASN A 199 -11.38 19.86 -7.40
N ARG A 200 -11.53 19.05 -6.35
CA ARG A 200 -10.84 19.25 -5.07
C ARG A 200 -10.25 17.95 -4.55
N CYS A 201 -9.12 18.05 -3.85
CA CYS A 201 -8.55 16.96 -3.07
C CYS A 201 -9.05 17.05 -1.64
N THR A 202 -9.54 15.92 -1.09
CA THR A 202 -9.92 15.86 0.33
C THR A 202 -8.73 15.62 1.26
N GLY A 203 -7.56 15.33 0.69
CA GLY A 203 -6.29 15.14 1.39
C GLY A 203 -5.20 16.03 0.78
N HIS A 204 -3.96 15.55 0.78
CA HIS A 204 -2.84 16.23 0.16
C HIS A 204 -2.99 16.30 -1.37
N SER A 205 -2.21 17.18 -1.99
CA SER A 205 -2.11 17.31 -3.44
C SER A 205 -0.66 17.49 -3.86
N VAL A 206 -0.37 17.12 -5.09
CA VAL A 206 0.96 17.25 -5.70
C VAL A 206 0.83 18.05 -6.98
N GLN A 207 1.61 19.11 -7.10
CA GLN A 207 1.71 19.90 -8.33
C GLN A 207 2.85 19.36 -9.18
N VAL A 208 2.51 18.96 -10.41
CA VAL A 208 3.47 18.50 -11.42
C VAL A 208 3.66 19.63 -12.42
N ASP A 209 4.91 20.01 -12.68
CA ASP A 209 5.28 21.05 -13.64
C ASP A 209 5.25 20.55 -15.09
N SER A 210 5.42 21.47 -16.05
CA SER A 210 5.48 21.18 -17.49
C SER A 210 6.61 20.23 -17.92
N SER A 211 7.61 20.02 -17.07
CA SER A 211 8.70 19.06 -17.28
C SER A 211 8.46 17.71 -16.58
N GLY A 212 7.28 17.51 -15.98
CA GLY A 212 6.90 16.29 -15.27
C GLY A 212 7.48 16.16 -13.86
N ASN A 213 8.15 17.18 -13.32
CA ASN A 213 8.71 17.15 -11.97
C ASN A 213 7.72 17.67 -10.94
N ALA A 214 7.85 17.21 -9.70
CA ALA A 214 7.10 17.72 -8.57
C ALA A 214 7.99 17.84 -7.32
N ASP A 215 7.74 18.85 -6.50
CA ASP A 215 8.29 18.91 -5.14
C ASP A 215 7.47 17.97 -4.24
N VAL A 216 8.09 16.87 -3.83
CA VAL A 216 7.46 15.78 -3.09
C VAL A 216 7.88 15.84 -1.63
N LEU A 217 6.93 16.16 -0.76
CA LEU A 217 7.05 16.06 0.68
C LEU A 217 6.30 14.82 1.17
N VAL A 218 6.97 13.96 1.93
CA VAL A 218 6.35 12.87 2.68
C VAL A 218 6.90 12.88 4.10
N SER A 219 6.10 13.41 5.04
CA SER A 219 6.57 13.51 6.42
C SER A 219 6.59 12.14 7.10
N HIS A 220 7.64 11.88 7.87
CA HIS A 220 7.74 10.66 8.67
C HIS A 220 6.65 10.56 9.75
N ALA A 221 6.09 11.72 10.15
CA ALA A 221 5.07 11.84 11.19
C ALA A 221 3.64 11.60 10.68
N TRP A 222 3.44 11.46 9.36
CA TRP A 222 2.12 11.13 8.82
C TRP A 222 1.67 9.72 9.25
N GLU A 223 0.35 9.57 9.40
CA GLU A 223 -0.29 8.26 9.67
C GLU A 223 0.18 7.24 8.63
N ASP A 224 0.12 7.64 7.35
CA ASP A 224 0.60 6.90 6.19
C ASP A 224 1.72 7.71 5.52
N PRO A 225 3.01 7.38 5.76
CA PRO A 225 4.14 8.15 5.26
C PRO A 225 4.44 7.75 3.81
N MET A 226 3.46 7.97 2.94
CA MET A 226 3.52 7.70 1.52
C MET A 226 2.48 8.57 0.78
N ILE A 227 2.74 8.84 -0.49
CA ILE A 227 1.79 9.47 -1.40
C ILE A 227 1.65 8.63 -2.66
N ALA A 228 0.46 8.66 -3.26
CA ALA A 228 0.24 8.07 -4.57
C ALA A 228 -0.69 8.95 -5.42
N ILE A 229 -0.29 9.21 -6.66
CA ILE A 229 -1.03 10.04 -7.62
C ILE A 229 -1.10 9.33 -8.97
N HIS A 230 -2.20 9.51 -9.71
CA HIS A 230 -2.38 8.92 -11.04
C HIS A 230 -3.25 9.79 -11.94
N ILE A 231 -3.23 9.53 -13.25
CA ILE A 231 -3.88 10.36 -14.27
C ILE A 231 -5.38 10.63 -14.05
N GLU A 232 -6.12 9.72 -13.41
CA GLU A 232 -7.57 9.89 -13.17
C GLU A 232 -7.88 10.84 -12.00
N VAL A 233 -6.87 11.11 -11.16
CA VAL A 233 -6.99 12.02 -9.99
C VAL A 233 -6.34 13.38 -10.22
N CYS A 234 -6.02 13.72 -11.48
CA CYS A 234 -5.64 15.07 -11.88
C CYS A 234 -6.85 16.01 -11.83
N ILE A 235 -6.69 17.18 -11.23
CA ILE A 235 -7.63 18.30 -11.27
C ILE A 235 -7.14 19.23 -12.38
N LEU A 236 -7.99 19.44 -13.39
CA LEU A 236 -7.77 20.48 -14.40
C LEU A 236 -7.93 21.85 -13.74
N LEU A 237 -6.93 22.72 -13.88
CA LEU A 237 -7.13 24.15 -13.69
C LEU A 237 -8.09 24.61 -14.79
N ILE A 238 -9.35 24.86 -14.44
CA ILE A 238 -10.22 25.68 -15.29
C ILE A 238 -9.66 27.09 -15.14
N TYR A 239 -8.86 27.54 -16.10
CA TYR A 239 -8.67 28.97 -16.30
C TYR A 239 -10.05 29.53 -16.69
N LEU A 240 -10.70 30.18 -15.73
CA LEU A 240 -11.87 31.04 -15.99
C LEU A 240 -11.41 32.34 -16.65
#